data_AF-A0A7X5TE30-F1
#
_entry.id   AF-A0A7X5TE30-F1
#
_cell.length_a   1.000
_cell.length_b   1.000
_cell.length_c   1.000
_cell.angle_alpha   90.00
_cell.angle_beta   90.00
_cell.angle_gamma   90.00
#
_symmetry.space_group_name_H-M   'P 1'
#
loop_
_entity.id
_entity.type
_entity.pdbx_description
1 polymer ?
#
loop_
_entity_poly.entity_id
_entity_poly.type
_entity_poly.pdbx_seq_one_letter_code
_entity_poly.pdbx_strand_id
1 'polypeptide(L)'
;MKKFPILLTFLLLSGCAGKYSDSNITLSLGEKRALDVAEQVSLGYSTGPISLSHRKLDLHEIAGHLDMDEETAKLHLKATNVHGYYSLIANNYPPETEFILYHIDYERKVNANKTFFVNGNGILITPMDTTYVELESNFLSFSNYLPGEPIDFVLGSKDGRYFAATRIVPNPIMLKDKNGHLVSVEIASPDRKKYIVSGIGFEPFGSYMLITQFENERLVHTLQANENGEMFQLTGPTIPWVTGGEASIELRGDGIDNLITFEFQWGK
;
A
#
# COMPACT_ATOMS: atom_id res chain seq x y z
N MET A 1 35.78 10.48 -24.92
CA MET A 1 34.31 10.36 -24.86
C MET A 1 33.79 11.31 -23.79
N LYS A 2 32.93 12.25 -24.17
CA LYS A 2 32.36 13.27 -23.27
C LYS A 2 31.27 12.61 -22.42
N LYS A 3 31.42 12.62 -21.09
CA LYS A 3 30.37 12.21 -20.16
C LYS A 3 29.32 13.33 -20.10
N PHE A 4 28.11 13.05 -20.57
CA PHE A 4 26.96 13.92 -20.33
C PHE A 4 26.41 13.59 -18.93
N PRO A 5 26.22 14.57 -18.04
CA PRO A 5 25.45 14.34 -16.82
C PRO A 5 23.98 14.18 -17.22
N ILE A 6 23.43 12.98 -17.00
CA ILE A 6 21.99 12.72 -17.09
C ILE A 6 21.36 13.48 -15.93
N LEU A 7 20.76 14.62 -16.26
CA LEU A 7 19.91 15.38 -15.36
C LEU A 7 18.64 14.54 -15.16
N LEU A 8 18.63 13.73 -14.09
CA LEU A 8 17.45 12.99 -13.66
C LEU A 8 16.40 14.01 -13.23
N THR A 9 15.55 14.39 -14.17
CA THR A 9 14.46 15.32 -13.92
C THR A 9 13.38 14.51 -13.21
N PHE A 10 13.43 14.50 -11.87
CA PHE A 10 12.23 14.23 -11.09
C PHE A 10 11.21 15.27 -11.54
N LEU A 11 10.27 14.85 -12.37
CA LEU A 11 9.01 15.55 -12.56
C LEU A 11 8.37 15.60 -11.17
N LEU A 12 8.62 16.71 -10.48
CA LEU A 12 7.85 17.13 -9.33
C LEU A 12 6.42 17.23 -9.81
N LEU A 13 5.67 16.15 -9.64
CA LEU A 13 4.23 16.12 -9.71
C LEU A 13 3.71 16.95 -8.53
N SER A 14 3.85 18.27 -8.62
CA SER A 14 3.02 19.21 -7.88
C SER A 14 1.63 19.20 -8.53
N GLY A 15 1.00 18.02 -8.52
CA GLY A 15 -0.43 17.90 -8.71
C GLY A 15 -1.06 18.58 -7.51
N CYS A 16 -1.89 19.59 -7.78
CA CYS A 16 -2.65 20.33 -6.79
C CYS A 16 -3.09 19.39 -5.67
N ALA A 17 -2.44 19.48 -4.50
CA ALA A 17 -2.99 18.93 -3.27
C ALA A 17 -4.37 19.56 -3.17
N GLY A 18 -5.41 18.77 -3.44
CA GLY A 18 -6.79 19.20 -3.29
C GLY A 18 -6.86 19.79 -1.90
N LYS A 19 -7.23 21.07 -1.79
CA LYS A 19 -7.46 21.70 -0.49
C LYS A 19 -8.51 20.86 0.20
N TYR A 20 -8.05 19.98 1.08
CA TYR A 20 -8.92 19.16 1.90
C TYR A 20 -9.84 20.14 2.60
N SER A 21 -11.14 19.95 2.38
CA SER A 21 -12.17 20.72 3.06
C SER A 21 -11.92 20.60 4.56
N ASP A 22 -11.54 21.71 5.19
CA ASP A 22 -11.39 21.90 6.64
C ASP A 22 -12.72 21.55 7.34
N SER A 23 -13.00 20.26 7.49
CA SER A 23 -13.74 19.81 8.65
C SER A 23 -12.82 20.06 9.84
N ASN A 24 -13.31 20.73 10.88
CA ASN A 24 -12.56 21.13 12.08
C ASN A 24 -12.09 19.92 12.94
N ILE A 25 -11.50 18.90 12.33
CA ILE A 25 -10.89 17.78 13.02
C ILE A 25 -9.53 18.28 13.53
N THR A 26 -9.46 18.56 14.82
CA THR A 26 -8.22 18.96 15.47
C THR A 26 -7.35 17.73 15.66
N LEU A 27 -6.46 17.47 14.70
CA LEU A 27 -5.46 16.41 14.82
C LEU A 27 -4.44 16.75 15.91
N SER A 28 -4.09 15.74 16.72
CA SER A 28 -2.96 15.80 17.64
C SER A 28 -1.65 15.98 16.89
N LEU A 29 -0.59 16.42 17.59
CA LEU A 29 0.74 16.57 16.99
C LEU A 29 1.26 15.23 16.42
N GLY A 30 0.98 14.11 17.08
CA GLY A 30 1.36 12.77 16.61
C GLY A 30 0.67 12.39 15.31
N GLU A 31 -0.63 12.64 15.19
CA GLU A 31 -1.40 12.33 13.98
C GLU A 31 -0.97 13.20 12.79
N LYS A 32 -0.66 14.48 13.01
CA LYS A 32 -0.12 15.36 11.96
C LYS A 32 1.20 14.83 11.41
N ARG A 33 2.12 14.46 12.32
CA ARG A 33 3.41 13.88 11.91
C ARG A 33 3.25 12.52 11.24
N ALA A 34 2.27 11.72 11.65
CA ALA A 34 1.98 10.48 10.97
C ALA A 34 1.54 10.72 9.51
N LEU A 35 0.66 11.70 9.27
CA LEU A 35 0.29 12.09 7.91
C LEU A 35 1.48 12.56 7.07
N ASP A 36 2.32 13.44 7.63
CA ASP A 36 3.51 13.94 6.93
C ASP A 36 4.45 12.80 6.50
N VAL A 37 4.64 11.81 7.39
CA VAL A 37 5.52 10.65 7.14
C VAL A 37 4.89 9.69 6.12
N ALA A 38 3.58 9.49 6.15
CA ALA A 38 2.88 8.69 5.14
C ALA A 38 2.91 9.36 3.75
N GLU A 39 2.83 10.68 3.68
CA GLU A 39 3.02 11.42 2.43
C GLU A 39 4.43 11.21 1.88
N GLN A 40 5.46 11.25 2.72
CA GLN A 40 6.83 10.94 2.30
C GLN A 40 6.96 9.53 1.72
N VAL A 41 6.38 8.51 2.36
CA VAL A 41 6.38 7.14 1.82
C VAL A 41 5.63 7.06 0.49
N SER A 42 4.53 7.78 0.34
CA SER A 42 3.79 7.84 -0.92
C SER A 42 4.57 8.45 -2.08
N LEU A 43 5.59 9.25 -1.76
CA LEU A 43 6.55 9.84 -2.69
C LEU A 43 7.81 8.97 -2.90
N GLY A 44 7.87 7.78 -2.27
CA GLY A 44 8.98 6.84 -2.38
C GLY A 44 10.13 7.11 -1.41
N TYR A 45 9.98 8.01 -0.43
CA TYR A 45 11.01 8.22 0.59
C TYR A 45 10.98 7.09 1.63
N SER A 46 12.16 6.56 1.96
CA SER A 46 12.32 5.62 3.08
C SER A 46 12.28 6.38 4.42
N THR A 47 11.43 5.95 5.34
CA THR A 47 11.20 6.62 6.64
C THR A 47 11.69 5.81 7.85
N GLY A 48 12.32 4.65 7.63
CA GLY A 48 12.84 3.78 8.70
C GLY A 48 12.47 2.31 8.52
N PRO A 49 12.99 1.40 9.36
CA PRO A 49 12.89 -0.03 9.17
C PRO A 49 11.61 -0.59 9.81
N ILE A 50 10.44 -0.23 9.26
CA ILE A 50 9.24 -1.04 9.49
C ILE A 50 8.82 -1.73 8.20
N SER A 51 8.38 -2.98 8.32
CA SER A 51 7.79 -3.72 7.23
C SER A 51 6.57 -4.47 7.73
N LEU A 52 5.58 -4.58 6.85
CA LEU A 52 4.46 -5.50 7.03
C LEU A 52 4.69 -6.70 6.12
N SER A 53 4.62 -7.90 6.70
CA SER A 53 4.69 -9.14 5.95
C SER A 53 3.33 -9.83 5.97
N HIS A 54 2.84 -10.22 4.81
CA HIS A 54 1.61 -11.00 4.70
C HIS A 54 1.81 -12.37 5.34
N ARG A 55 0.91 -12.72 6.27
CA ARG A 55 0.86 -13.99 6.96
C ARG A 55 -0.24 -14.85 6.34
N LYS A 56 0.13 -15.99 5.78
CA LYS A 56 -0.83 -17.04 5.47
C LYS A 56 -1.14 -17.78 6.77
N LEU A 57 -2.27 -17.46 7.37
CA LEU A 57 -2.79 -18.18 8.53
C LEU A 57 -3.73 -19.29 8.06
N ASP A 58 -3.69 -20.43 8.72
CA ASP A 58 -4.75 -21.42 8.56
C ASP A 58 -6.00 -21.03 9.39
N LEU A 59 -7.12 -21.73 9.16
CA LEU A 59 -8.38 -21.41 9.84
C LEU A 59 -8.27 -21.61 11.37
N HIS A 60 -7.43 -22.54 11.82
CA HIS A 60 -7.23 -22.84 13.23
C HIS A 60 -6.49 -21.69 13.93
N GLU A 61 -5.40 -21.19 13.34
CA GLU A 61 -4.68 -20.01 13.81
C GLU A 61 -5.58 -18.77 13.87
N ILE A 62 -6.42 -18.58 12.84
CA ILE A 62 -7.39 -17.48 12.80
C ILE A 62 -8.43 -17.62 13.92
N ALA A 63 -9.00 -18.80 14.09
CA ALA A 63 -10.00 -19.08 15.12
C ALA A 63 -9.43 -18.83 16.52
N GLY A 64 -8.21 -19.30 16.79
CA GLY A 64 -7.49 -19.03 18.03
C GLY A 64 -7.20 -17.55 18.25
N HIS A 65 -6.85 -16.80 17.21
CA HIS A 65 -6.63 -15.35 17.30
C HIS A 65 -7.91 -14.57 17.58
N LEU A 66 -9.04 -15.01 17.04
CA LEU A 66 -10.35 -14.37 17.22
C LEU A 66 -11.06 -14.82 18.51
N ASP A 67 -10.50 -15.78 19.25
CA ASP A 67 -11.15 -16.46 20.39
C ASP A 67 -12.51 -17.06 20.00
N MET A 68 -12.53 -17.77 18.87
CA MET A 68 -13.72 -18.39 18.28
C MET A 68 -13.44 -19.84 17.90
N ASP A 69 -14.49 -20.66 17.73
CA ASP A 69 -14.35 -21.95 17.04
C ASP A 69 -14.20 -21.76 15.52
N GLU A 70 -13.68 -22.77 14.81
CA GLU A 70 -13.38 -22.69 13.38
C GLU A 70 -14.60 -22.42 12.49
N GLU A 71 -15.79 -22.93 12.86
CA GLU A 71 -17.01 -22.68 12.09
C GLU A 71 -17.48 -21.23 12.27
N THR A 72 -17.44 -20.70 13.50
CA THR A 72 -17.71 -19.29 13.78
C THR A 72 -16.69 -18.38 13.11
N ALA A 73 -15.40 -18.71 13.16
CA ALA A 73 -14.34 -17.96 12.48
C ALA A 73 -14.55 -17.92 10.96
N LYS A 74 -14.95 -19.04 10.35
CA LYS A 74 -15.27 -19.11 8.92
C LYS A 74 -16.47 -18.24 8.54
N LEU A 75 -17.52 -18.23 9.36
CA LEU A 75 -18.67 -17.33 9.17
C LEU A 75 -18.26 -15.87 9.35
N HIS A 76 -17.41 -15.57 10.34
CA HIS A 76 -16.86 -14.25 10.58
C HIS A 76 -16.07 -13.75 9.38
N LEU A 77 -15.09 -14.53 8.88
CA LEU A 77 -14.29 -14.18 7.70
C LEU A 77 -15.14 -13.87 6.47
N LYS A 78 -16.20 -14.66 6.26
CA LYS A 78 -17.16 -14.43 5.16
C LYS A 78 -17.97 -13.14 5.36
N ALA A 79 -18.31 -12.80 6.61
CA ALA A 79 -19.10 -11.62 6.94
C ALA A 79 -18.27 -10.33 6.95
N THR A 80 -17.03 -10.38 7.42
CA THR A 80 -16.16 -9.21 7.58
C THR A 80 -15.25 -8.97 6.38
N ASN A 81 -15.24 -9.87 5.39
CA ASN A 81 -14.43 -9.73 4.18
C ASN A 81 -12.98 -9.36 4.50
N VAL A 82 -12.35 -10.13 5.41
CA VAL A 82 -10.94 -9.97 5.77
C VAL A 82 -10.09 -10.30 4.54
N HIS A 83 -9.29 -9.33 4.10
CA HIS A 83 -8.43 -9.47 2.92
C HIS A 83 -7.09 -10.14 3.24
N GLY A 84 -6.66 -10.11 4.51
CA GLY A 84 -5.45 -10.79 4.94
C GLY A 84 -5.07 -10.50 6.38
N TYR A 85 -4.07 -11.25 6.85
CA TYR A 85 -3.41 -11.06 8.13
C TYR A 85 -1.97 -10.66 7.88
N TYR A 86 -1.46 -9.73 8.69
CA TYR A 86 -0.12 -9.19 8.53
C TYR A 86 0.64 -9.18 9.85
N SER A 87 1.93 -9.50 9.80
CA SER A 87 2.86 -9.30 10.91
C SER A 87 3.61 -7.99 10.68
N LEU A 88 3.61 -7.13 11.69
CA LEU A 88 4.44 -5.93 11.71
C LEU A 88 5.83 -6.30 12.24
N ILE A 89 6.85 -6.05 11.42
CA ILE A 89 8.25 -6.29 11.76
C ILE A 89 8.92 -4.92 11.97
N ALA A 90 9.51 -4.77 13.15
CA ALA A 90 10.11 -3.52 13.60
C ALA A 90 11.19 -3.86 14.63
N ASN A 91 12.45 -3.66 14.26
CA ASN A 91 13.62 -4.06 15.05
C ASN A 91 14.53 -2.87 15.30
N ASN A 92 15.35 -2.96 16.35
CA ASN A 92 16.35 -1.95 16.72
C ASN A 92 15.75 -0.60 17.12
N TYR A 93 14.54 -0.60 17.69
CA TYR A 93 13.97 0.59 18.30
C TYR A 93 14.58 0.86 19.68
N PRO A 94 14.63 2.12 20.15
CA PRO A 94 15.16 2.44 21.47
C PRO A 94 14.38 1.69 22.57
N PRO A 95 15.04 0.95 23.46
CA PRO A 95 14.37 0.26 24.57
C PRO A 95 13.53 1.21 25.43
N GLU A 96 12.51 0.67 26.10
CA GLU A 96 11.65 1.38 27.06
C GLU A 96 10.86 2.55 26.45
N THR A 97 10.75 2.61 25.12
CA THR A 97 9.90 3.59 24.44
C THR A 97 8.53 3.01 24.10
N GLU A 98 7.53 3.89 24.14
CA GLU A 98 6.16 3.62 23.71
C GLU A 98 5.96 4.08 22.27
N PHE A 99 5.37 3.21 21.45
CA PHE A 99 4.99 3.49 20.07
C PHE A 99 3.49 3.34 19.87
N ILE A 100 2.94 4.17 18.99
CA ILE A 100 1.56 4.11 18.55
C ILE A 100 1.59 3.75 17.06
N LEU A 101 0.83 2.73 16.70
CA LEU A 101 0.55 2.39 15.31
C LEU A 101 -0.67 3.18 14.84
N TYR A 102 -0.41 4.08 13.92
CA TYR A 102 -1.41 4.82 13.18
C TYR A 102 -1.74 4.05 11.91
N HIS A 103 -3.04 3.90 11.66
CA HIS A 103 -3.61 3.45 10.42
C HIS A 103 -4.13 4.67 9.67
N ILE A 104 -3.60 4.94 8.49
CA ILE A 104 -4.04 6.04 7.65
C ILE A 104 -4.76 5.43 6.46
N ASP A 105 -6.08 5.60 6.47
CA ASP A 105 -6.90 5.11 5.38
C ASP A 105 -6.71 5.95 4.12
N TYR A 106 -7.33 5.48 3.04
CA TYR A 106 -7.23 6.10 1.74
C TYR A 106 -7.81 7.52 1.68
N GLU A 107 -8.79 7.82 2.54
CA GLU A 107 -9.36 9.16 2.69
C GLU A 107 -8.48 10.10 3.54
N ARG A 108 -7.31 9.63 3.99
CA ARG A 108 -6.37 10.30 4.89
C ARG A 108 -6.91 10.49 6.31
N LYS A 109 -7.86 9.66 6.75
CA LYS A 109 -8.26 9.62 8.16
C LYS A 109 -7.23 8.83 8.95
N VAL A 110 -6.71 9.47 9.99
CA VAL A 110 -5.76 8.85 10.91
C VAL A 110 -6.54 8.17 12.03
N ASN A 111 -6.31 6.87 12.21
CA ASN A 111 -6.87 6.09 13.30
C ASN A 111 -5.71 5.53 14.13
N ALA A 112 -5.59 5.95 15.40
CA ALA A 112 -4.66 5.31 16.32
C ALA A 112 -5.20 3.92 16.68
N ASN A 113 -4.47 2.88 16.25
CA ASN A 113 -4.97 1.50 16.32
C ASN A 113 -4.46 0.79 17.58
N LYS A 114 -3.14 0.80 17.80
CA LYS A 114 -2.52 -0.01 18.86
C LYS A 114 -1.30 0.67 19.46
N THR A 115 -1.06 0.45 20.74
CA THR A 115 0.15 0.89 21.45
C THR A 115 1.08 -0.30 21.67
N PHE A 116 2.37 -0.09 21.46
CA PHE A 116 3.43 -1.07 21.64
C PHE A 116 4.50 -0.52 22.57
N PHE A 117 5.20 -1.41 23.27
CA PHE A 117 6.37 -1.09 24.07
C PHE A 117 7.60 -1.74 23.43
N VAL A 118 8.76 -1.14 23.57
CA VAL A 118 10.02 -1.74 23.12
C VAL A 118 10.71 -2.43 24.31
N ASN A 119 10.97 -3.73 24.20
CA ASN A 119 11.68 -4.47 25.24
C ASN A 119 13.20 -4.16 25.24
N GLY A 120 13.94 -4.74 26.19
CA GLY A 120 15.40 -4.55 26.30
C GLY A 120 16.21 -5.01 25.08
N ASN A 121 15.61 -5.79 24.18
CA ASN A 121 16.23 -6.27 22.93
C ASN A 121 15.89 -5.40 21.72
N GLY A 122 15.13 -4.31 21.88
CA GLY A 122 14.73 -3.44 20.78
C GLY A 122 13.58 -3.98 19.93
N ILE A 123 12.80 -4.93 20.47
CA ILE A 123 11.66 -5.59 19.80
C ILE A 123 10.36 -4.99 20.35
N LEU A 124 9.39 -4.75 19.47
CA LEU A 124 8.05 -4.35 19.87
C LEU A 124 7.29 -5.49 20.54
N ILE A 125 6.69 -5.19 21.68
CA ILE A 125 5.83 -6.08 22.46
C ILE A 125 4.50 -5.40 22.74
N THR A 126 3.43 -6.19 22.84
CA THR A 126 2.13 -5.73 23.32
C THR A 126 1.79 -6.47 24.62
N PRO A 127 1.10 -5.83 25.58
CA PRO A 127 0.47 -6.57 26.67
C PRO A 127 -0.67 -7.42 26.11
N MET A 128 -0.71 -8.69 26.51
CA MET A 128 -1.81 -9.62 26.32
C MET A 128 -2.09 -10.30 27.66
N ASP A 129 -3.19 -9.90 28.30
CA ASP A 129 -3.55 -10.23 29.68
C ASP A 129 -2.44 -9.94 30.70
N THR A 130 -1.82 -10.99 31.24
CA THR A 130 -0.73 -10.91 32.24
C THR A 130 0.65 -11.09 31.62
N THR A 131 0.73 -11.25 30.30
CA THR A 131 1.97 -11.54 29.57
C THR A 131 2.29 -10.47 28.54
N TYR A 132 3.57 -10.40 28.15
CA TYR A 132 4.00 -9.61 27.01
C TYR A 132 4.25 -10.55 25.84
N VAL A 133 3.61 -10.25 24.70
CA VAL A 133 3.74 -11.04 23.49
C VAL A 133 4.49 -10.22 22.44
N GLU A 134 5.49 -10.85 21.82
CA GLU A 134 6.26 -10.26 20.73
C GLU A 134 5.36 -9.96 19.52
N LEU A 135 5.70 -8.90 18.79
CA LEU A 135 4.87 -8.38 17.71
C LEU A 135 4.76 -9.31 16.50
N GLU A 136 5.75 -10.17 16.23
CA GLU A 136 5.65 -11.16 15.14
C GLU A 136 4.42 -12.06 15.29
N SER A 137 3.98 -12.27 16.53
CA SER A 137 2.79 -13.03 16.92
C SER A 137 1.50 -12.20 16.94
N ASN A 138 1.59 -10.88 16.73
CA ASN A 138 0.43 -9.99 16.66
C ASN A 138 -0.01 -9.81 15.21
N PHE A 139 -1.16 -10.39 14.91
CA PHE A 139 -1.76 -10.23 13.60
C PHE A 139 -2.55 -8.93 13.53
N LEU A 140 -2.31 -8.18 12.46
CA LEU A 140 -3.18 -7.11 12.03
C LEU A 140 -4.13 -7.68 10.96
N SER A 141 -5.43 -7.55 11.17
CA SER A 141 -6.46 -7.95 10.20
C SER A 141 -7.06 -6.71 9.54
N PHE A 142 -7.33 -6.82 8.24
CA PHE A 142 -7.84 -5.73 7.43
C PHE A 142 -9.05 -6.17 6.60
N SER A 143 -10.15 -5.44 6.75
CA SER A 143 -11.46 -5.77 6.17
C SER A 143 -11.99 -4.63 5.33
N ASN A 144 -12.81 -4.95 4.34
CA ASN A 144 -13.58 -3.98 3.55
C ASN A 144 -12.78 -2.98 2.70
N TYR A 145 -11.55 -3.33 2.29
CA TYR A 145 -10.77 -2.56 1.32
C TYR A 145 -11.15 -2.91 -0.11
N LEU A 146 -11.15 -1.91 -0.98
CA LEU A 146 -11.36 -2.13 -2.40
C LEU A 146 -10.12 -2.78 -3.05
N PRO A 147 -10.31 -3.51 -4.17
CA PRO A 147 -9.20 -3.93 -5.01
C PRO A 147 -8.30 -2.75 -5.40
N GLY A 148 -7.00 -2.89 -5.18
CA GLY A 148 -5.97 -1.88 -5.46
C GLY A 148 -5.88 -0.76 -4.44
N GLU A 149 -6.70 -0.74 -3.37
CA GLU A 149 -6.67 0.33 -2.36
C GLU A 149 -5.42 0.20 -1.47
N PRO A 150 -4.52 1.20 -1.48
CA PRO A 150 -3.36 1.20 -0.60
C PRO A 150 -3.75 1.64 0.81
N ILE A 151 -3.03 1.11 1.79
CA ILE A 151 -3.09 1.51 3.19
C ILE A 151 -1.71 1.92 3.66
N ASP A 152 -1.63 3.07 4.33
CA ASP A 152 -0.43 3.56 4.95
C ASP A 152 -0.46 3.26 6.46
N PHE A 153 0.61 2.65 6.97
CA PHE A 153 0.83 2.40 8.38
C PHE A 153 1.99 3.24 8.86
N VAL A 154 1.81 3.89 10.00
CA VAL A 154 2.87 4.70 10.61
C VAL A 154 3.05 4.28 12.05
N LEU A 155 4.27 3.91 12.40
CA LEU A 155 4.68 3.65 13.76
C LEU A 155 5.37 4.92 14.30
N GLY A 156 4.71 5.61 15.21
CA GLY A 156 5.20 6.86 15.81
C GLY A 156 5.48 6.70 17.30
N SER A 157 6.64 7.15 17.79
CA SER A 157 6.92 7.14 19.22
C SER A 157 6.05 8.18 19.93
N LYS A 158 5.64 7.90 21.16
CA LYS A 158 4.77 8.79 21.95
C LYS A 158 5.42 10.14 22.26
N ASP A 159 6.74 10.20 22.33
CA ASP A 159 7.52 11.44 22.47
C ASP A 159 7.71 12.20 21.14
N GLY A 160 7.21 11.63 20.04
CA GLY A 160 7.29 12.19 18.69
C GLY A 160 8.69 12.18 18.09
N ARG A 161 9.69 11.53 18.65
CA ARG A 161 11.05 11.56 18.08
C ARG A 161 11.23 10.63 16.89
N TYR A 162 10.55 9.50 16.87
CA TYR A 162 10.72 8.44 15.89
C TYR A 162 9.43 8.20 15.14
N PHE A 163 9.50 8.19 13.83
CA PHE A 163 8.41 7.78 12.96
C PHE A 163 8.99 6.90 11.87
N ALA A 164 8.28 5.83 11.54
CA ALA A 164 8.55 5.01 10.38
C ALA A 164 7.21 4.62 9.76
N ALA A 165 7.18 4.46 8.45
CA ALA A 165 5.97 4.13 7.73
C ALA A 165 6.18 3.01 6.72
N THR A 166 5.12 2.27 6.45
CA THR A 166 5.07 1.22 5.44
C THR A 166 3.71 1.24 4.77
N ARG A 167 3.66 0.78 3.53
CA ARG A 167 2.45 0.73 2.72
C ARG A 167 2.18 -0.71 2.31
N ILE A 168 0.92 -1.10 2.34
CA ILE A 168 0.45 -2.36 1.75
C ILE A 168 -0.78 -2.11 0.88
N VAL A 169 -1.05 -3.04 -0.02
CA VAL A 169 -2.29 -3.10 -0.79
C VAL A 169 -2.93 -4.45 -0.45
N PRO A 170 -3.90 -4.50 0.48
CA PRO A 170 -4.40 -5.79 0.98
C PRO A 170 -5.07 -6.66 -0.07
N ASN A 171 -5.71 -6.02 -1.04
CA ASN A 171 -6.38 -6.68 -2.15
C ASN A 171 -5.76 -6.20 -3.47
N PRO A 172 -4.54 -6.65 -3.82
CA PRO A 172 -3.83 -6.09 -4.96
C PRO A 172 -4.46 -6.54 -6.27
N ILE A 173 -4.64 -5.60 -7.20
CA ILE A 173 -4.95 -5.93 -8.59
C ILE A 173 -3.61 -6.19 -9.27
N MET A 174 -3.24 -7.45 -9.46
CA MET A 174 -1.94 -7.80 -10.05
C MET A 174 -2.00 -9.05 -10.93
N LEU A 175 -1.09 -9.10 -11.90
CA LEU A 175 -0.89 -10.24 -12.77
C LEU A 175 0.62 -10.52 -12.90
N LYS A 176 1.00 -11.79 -12.72
CA LYS A 176 2.36 -12.27 -12.95
C LYS A 176 2.37 -13.26 -14.11
N ASP A 177 3.21 -13.02 -15.11
CA ASP A 177 3.34 -13.91 -16.25
C ASP A 177 4.36 -15.05 -16.00
N LYS A 178 4.49 -15.95 -16.98
CA LYS A 178 5.44 -17.08 -16.93
C LYS A 178 6.92 -16.65 -16.94
N ASN A 179 7.21 -15.47 -17.46
CA ASN A 179 8.57 -14.93 -17.61
C ASN A 179 9.00 -14.14 -16.36
N GLY A 180 8.09 -13.95 -15.40
CA GLY A 180 8.35 -13.29 -14.13
C GLY A 180 7.97 -11.81 -14.11
N HIS A 181 7.43 -11.27 -15.20
CA HIS A 181 6.89 -9.92 -15.25
C HIS A 181 5.70 -9.83 -14.30
N LEU A 182 5.73 -8.85 -13.40
CA LEU A 182 4.62 -8.55 -12.51
C LEU A 182 4.10 -7.15 -12.85
N VAL A 183 2.80 -7.06 -13.12
CA VAL A 183 2.09 -5.79 -13.30
C VAL A 183 1.07 -5.65 -12.19
N SER A 184 0.99 -4.49 -11.55
CA SER A 184 0.01 -4.17 -10.52
C SER A 184 -0.70 -2.85 -10.79
N VAL A 185 -1.89 -2.70 -10.22
CA VAL A 185 -2.67 -1.46 -10.22
C VAL A 185 -3.05 -1.09 -8.82
N GLU A 186 -2.84 0.18 -8.50
CA GLU A 186 -3.16 0.77 -7.20
C GLU A 186 -3.99 2.03 -7.40
N ILE A 187 -4.94 2.29 -6.51
CA ILE A 187 -5.73 3.52 -6.54
C ILE A 187 -4.83 4.68 -6.04
N ALA A 188 -4.76 5.76 -6.81
CA ALA A 188 -3.85 6.88 -6.59
C ALA A 188 -4.51 8.22 -6.21
N SER A 189 -5.83 8.37 -6.33
CA SER A 189 -6.59 9.50 -5.78
C SER A 189 -7.82 9.11 -4.93
N PRO A 190 -8.13 9.86 -3.84
CA PRO A 190 -9.27 9.60 -2.95
C PRO A 190 -10.65 9.46 -3.63
N ASP A 191 -10.84 10.13 -4.77
CA ASP A 191 -12.06 10.04 -5.59
C ASP A 191 -12.14 8.76 -6.43
N ARG A 192 -11.14 7.87 -6.31
CA ARG A 192 -11.03 6.58 -7.00
C ARG A 192 -11.04 6.72 -8.53
N LYS A 193 -10.52 7.83 -9.05
CA LYS A 193 -10.43 8.11 -10.50
C LYS A 193 -9.01 8.08 -11.05
N LYS A 194 -7.98 8.05 -10.21
CA LYS A 194 -6.60 7.90 -10.66
C LYS A 194 -6.04 6.60 -10.15
N TYR A 195 -5.19 6.00 -10.98
CA TYR A 195 -4.59 4.71 -10.78
C TYR A 195 -3.11 4.79 -11.10
N ILE A 196 -2.27 4.15 -10.30
CA ILE A 196 -0.87 3.89 -10.64
C ILE A 196 -0.81 2.46 -11.17
N VAL A 197 -0.34 2.31 -12.41
CA VAL A 197 0.05 1.02 -12.97
C VAL A 197 1.55 0.88 -12.76
N SER A 198 1.98 -0.16 -12.05
CA SER A 198 3.39 -0.46 -11.78
C SER A 198 3.78 -1.77 -12.44
N GLY A 199 5.03 -1.87 -12.87
CA GLY A 199 5.60 -3.07 -13.46
C GLY A 199 7.00 -3.36 -12.94
N ILE A 200 7.31 -4.63 -12.66
CA ILE A 200 8.65 -5.09 -12.31
C ILE A 200 9.04 -6.35 -13.09
N GLY A 201 10.35 -6.58 -13.21
CA GLY A 201 10.93 -7.74 -13.90
C GLY A 201 11.04 -7.57 -15.41
N PHE A 202 10.88 -6.35 -15.92
CA PHE A 202 10.99 -6.02 -17.34
C PHE A 202 12.46 -5.86 -17.78
N GLU A 203 12.70 -5.84 -19.09
CA GLU A 203 14.05 -5.59 -19.61
C GLU A 203 14.50 -4.17 -19.23
N PRO A 204 15.69 -3.99 -18.63
CA PRO A 204 16.20 -2.66 -18.32
C PRO A 204 16.24 -1.76 -19.56
N PHE A 205 15.68 -0.55 -19.43
CA PHE A 205 15.53 0.42 -20.52
C PHE A 205 14.63 -0.02 -21.70
N GLY A 206 13.95 -1.17 -21.60
CA GLY A 206 13.01 -1.67 -22.59
C GLY A 206 11.82 -0.73 -22.79
N SER A 207 11.22 -0.77 -23.98
CA SER A 207 10.08 0.07 -24.35
C SER A 207 8.79 -0.73 -24.38
N TYR A 208 7.77 -0.20 -23.71
CA TYR A 208 6.49 -0.87 -23.52
C TYR A 208 5.34 0.04 -23.94
N MET A 209 4.27 -0.57 -24.44
CA MET A 209 3.01 0.07 -24.73
C MET A 209 1.97 -0.42 -23.73
N LEU A 210 1.51 0.50 -22.88
CA LEU A 210 0.40 0.29 -21.96
C LEU A 210 -0.86 0.87 -22.59
N ILE A 211 -1.88 0.05 -22.77
CA ILE A 211 -3.21 0.46 -23.16
C ILE A 211 -4.09 0.31 -21.92
N THR A 212 -4.75 1.39 -21.51
CA THR A 212 -5.73 1.35 -20.42
C THR A 212 -7.10 1.68 -21.00
N GLN A 213 -8.09 0.87 -20.69
CA GLN A 213 -9.47 1.12 -21.10
C GLN A 213 -10.33 1.30 -19.85
N PHE A 214 -11.07 2.41 -19.79
CA PHE A 214 -12.07 2.70 -18.78
C PHE A 214 -13.41 2.88 -19.49
N GLU A 215 -14.32 1.91 -19.39
CA GLU A 215 -15.56 1.90 -20.19
C GLU A 215 -15.29 2.04 -21.70
N ASN A 216 -15.73 3.15 -22.30
CA ASN A 216 -15.56 3.47 -23.73
C ASN A 216 -14.30 4.31 -24.01
N GLU A 217 -13.53 4.66 -22.99
CA GLU A 217 -12.32 5.46 -23.11
C GLU A 217 -11.10 4.55 -23.20
N ARG A 218 -10.31 4.70 -24.26
CA ARG A 218 -9.07 3.94 -24.48
C ARG A 218 -7.90 4.90 -24.56
N LEU A 219 -6.97 4.77 -23.62
CA LEU A 219 -5.74 5.53 -23.55
C LEU A 219 -4.55 4.63 -23.91
N VAL A 220 -3.56 5.20 -24.58
CA VAL A 220 -2.34 4.49 -24.98
C VAL A 220 -1.14 5.30 -24.48
N HIS A 221 -0.27 4.64 -23.72
CA HIS A 221 0.92 5.19 -23.12
C HIS A 221 2.14 4.42 -23.60
N THR A 222 3.23 5.14 -23.86
CA THR A 222 4.56 4.54 -24.06
C THR A 222 5.31 4.65 -22.74
N LEU A 223 5.75 3.52 -22.22
CA LEU A 223 6.51 3.40 -20.98
C LEU A 223 7.92 2.94 -21.29
N GLN A 224 8.86 3.37 -20.45
CA GLN A 224 10.23 2.88 -20.49
C GLN A 224 10.59 2.34 -19.11
N ALA A 225 11.12 1.13 -19.06
CA ALA A 225 11.63 0.56 -17.81
C ALA A 225 12.92 1.29 -17.38
N ASN A 226 13.14 1.41 -16.08
CA ASN A 226 14.39 1.94 -15.53
C ASN A 226 15.53 0.90 -15.63
N GLU A 227 16.68 1.22 -15.03
CA GLU A 227 17.85 0.32 -15.01
C GLU A 227 17.62 -0.99 -14.23
N ASN A 228 16.60 -1.03 -13.37
CA ASN A 228 16.21 -2.20 -12.58
C ASN A 228 15.07 -3.01 -13.24
N GLY A 229 14.60 -2.62 -14.43
CA GLY A 229 13.47 -3.29 -15.07
C GLY A 229 12.12 -2.94 -14.45
N GLU A 230 12.00 -1.75 -13.86
CA GLU A 230 10.78 -1.25 -13.22
C GLU A 230 10.17 -0.12 -14.03
N MET A 231 8.84 -0.03 -14.06
CA MET A 231 8.11 1.06 -14.72
C MET A 231 6.86 1.44 -13.93
N PHE A 232 6.39 2.67 -14.13
CA PHE A 232 5.15 3.15 -13.53
C PHE A 232 4.43 4.15 -14.45
N GLN A 233 3.10 4.19 -14.37
CA GLN A 233 2.26 5.15 -15.09
C GLN A 233 1.06 5.56 -14.24
N LEU A 234 0.85 6.87 -14.10
CA LEU A 234 -0.40 7.41 -13.57
C LEU A 234 -1.44 7.47 -14.70
N THR A 235 -2.59 6.84 -14.53
CA THR A 235 -3.68 6.81 -15.50
C THR A 235 -5.03 6.95 -14.80
N GLY A 236 -6.10 7.04 -15.57
CA GLY A 236 -7.48 7.17 -15.09
C GLY A 236 -8.41 7.66 -16.20
N PRO A 237 -9.72 7.52 -16.03
CA PRO A 237 -10.70 8.13 -16.93
C PRO A 237 -10.50 9.65 -17.02
N THR A 238 -10.53 10.20 -18.23
CA THR A 238 -10.59 11.65 -18.45
C THR A 238 -12.02 12.16 -18.50
N ILE A 239 -13.00 11.27 -18.69
CA ILE A 239 -14.42 11.62 -18.77
C ILE A 239 -14.97 11.93 -17.37
N PRO A 240 -15.33 13.20 -17.05
CA PRO A 240 -15.61 13.61 -15.67
C PRO A 240 -16.91 13.05 -15.10
N TRP A 241 -17.91 12.75 -15.94
CA TRP A 241 -19.23 12.25 -15.51
C TRP A 241 -19.28 10.74 -15.28
N VAL A 242 -18.25 9.99 -15.69
CA VAL A 242 -18.16 8.57 -15.36
C VAL A 242 -17.53 8.46 -13.98
N THR A 243 -18.24 7.82 -13.06
CA THR A 243 -17.82 7.71 -11.66
C THR A 243 -17.33 6.33 -11.28
N GLY A 244 -17.58 5.31 -12.10
CA GLY A 244 -17.16 3.93 -11.90
C GLY A 244 -17.57 3.05 -13.07
N GLY A 245 -17.10 1.80 -13.07
CA GLY A 245 -17.33 0.89 -14.19
C GLY A 245 -16.33 -0.26 -14.28
N GLU A 246 -16.22 -0.82 -15.48
CA GLU A 246 -15.20 -1.82 -15.82
C GLU A 246 -13.99 -1.13 -16.45
N ALA A 247 -12.81 -1.65 -16.12
CA ALA A 247 -11.56 -1.22 -16.70
C ALA A 247 -10.71 -2.43 -17.09
N SER A 248 -9.88 -2.25 -18.10
CA SER A 248 -8.89 -3.24 -18.51
C SER A 248 -7.54 -2.61 -18.78
N ILE A 249 -6.50 -3.39 -18.57
CA ILE A 249 -5.12 -3.05 -18.90
C ILE A 249 -4.60 -4.07 -19.88
N GLU A 250 -3.92 -3.58 -20.91
CA GLU A 250 -3.15 -4.37 -21.85
C GLU A 250 -1.72 -3.84 -21.90
N LEU A 251 -0.72 -4.71 -21.76
CA LEU A 251 0.68 -4.35 -21.83
C LEU A 251 1.42 -5.22 -22.84
N ARG A 252 2.19 -4.58 -23.73
CA ARG A 252 2.98 -5.20 -24.80
C ARG A 252 4.34 -4.53 -24.88
N GLY A 253 5.38 -5.24 -25.32
CA GLY A 253 6.70 -4.66 -25.52
C GLY A 253 7.80 -5.71 -25.50
N ASP A 254 9.04 -5.24 -25.32
CA ASP A 254 10.25 -6.06 -25.35
C ASP A 254 10.22 -7.15 -24.26
N GLY A 255 10.49 -8.40 -24.63
CA GLY A 255 10.51 -9.55 -23.71
C GLY A 255 9.14 -10.11 -23.31
N ILE A 256 8.03 -9.47 -23.70
CA ILE A 256 6.67 -9.96 -23.43
C ILE A 256 6.19 -10.86 -24.59
N ASP A 257 6.33 -12.18 -24.42
CA ASP A 257 5.88 -13.17 -25.43
C ASP A 257 4.36 -13.13 -25.66
N ASN A 258 3.60 -12.94 -24.57
CA ASN A 258 2.15 -12.99 -24.56
C ASN A 258 1.61 -11.69 -23.96
N LEU A 259 0.58 -11.12 -24.59
CA LEU A 259 -0.15 -9.97 -24.09
C LEU A 259 -0.51 -10.15 -22.60
N ILE A 260 0.00 -9.26 -21.74
CA ILE A 260 -0.43 -9.17 -20.35
C ILE A 260 -1.73 -8.39 -20.37
N THR A 261 -2.83 -9.04 -19.97
CA THR A 261 -4.16 -8.42 -19.89
C THR A 261 -4.89 -8.83 -18.63
N PHE A 262 -5.53 -7.86 -17.97
CA PHE A 262 -6.46 -8.13 -16.88
C PHE A 262 -7.52 -7.02 -16.75
N GLU A 263 -8.66 -7.42 -16.19
CA GLU A 263 -9.84 -6.58 -15.99
C GLU A 263 -10.03 -6.30 -14.50
N PHE A 264 -10.56 -5.13 -14.16
CA PHE A 264 -10.88 -4.74 -12.80
C PHE A 264 -12.07 -3.78 -12.76
N GLN A 265 -12.67 -3.65 -11.58
CA GLN A 265 -13.78 -2.72 -11.32
C GLN A 265 -13.22 -1.44 -10.72
N TRP A 266 -13.74 -0.28 -11.14
CA TRP A 266 -13.28 1.02 -10.69
C TRP A 266 -14.42 1.92 -10.19
N GLY A 267 -14.11 2.91 -9.35
CA GLY A 267 -15.04 3.98 -8.97
C GLY A 267 -16.30 3.59 -8.18
N LYS A 268 -16.30 2.44 -7.51
CA LYS A 268 -17.31 2.08 -6.50
C LYS A 268 -16.97 2.73 -5.16
#